data_AF-A0A0H3NNH8-F1
#
_entry.id   AF-A0A0H3NNH8-F1
#
_cell.length_a   1.000
_cell.length_b   1.000
_cell.length_c   1.000
_cell.angle_alpha   90.00
_cell.angle_beta   90.00
_cell.angle_gamma   90.00
#
_symmetry.space_group_name_H-M   'P 1'
#
loop_
_entity.id
_entity.type
_entity.pdbx_description
1 polymer ?
#
loop_
_entity_poly.entity_id
_entity_poly.type
_entity_poly.pdbx_seq_one_letter_code
_entity_poly.pdbx_strand_id
1 'polypeptide(L)'
;MKNVAILGSSGGNLFNLGGAYPERLLQEIYTQLHSAGLGVSAVQFIAAEESMDVAKPTTAAAVYSLTAEEKDKPQISFQGKLSEVNDAVKSSDVAIAAQIRAGAIDGIIIMSADPDRSNKEAILAAIEKKIPIVGTGGTSMAIITSKGANVIATSGTTGTNSRTRAISFTASLCKYWQIKYTPVLGSGDATMPGSDKSLLKRINIRSIMIPALPGFIAMAIVLALSHIPGLQSLNAIFELLLKGLPVIVAVIAAKQVSELDEVSIVAGVVAGVLSVEGGLIGGILGGDRCGYYGALSVRVVPEMAIPNDDNQYRGGWFVRLILWFSDVLPAQPIGFGRR
;
A
#
# COMPACT_ATOMS: atom_id res chain seq x y z
N MET A 1 -7.96 -7.33 24.37
CA MET A 1 -7.93 -6.69 23.04
C MET A 1 -6.87 -5.60 23.08
N LYS A 2 -6.00 -5.50 22.08
CA LYS A 2 -4.96 -4.47 22.03
C LYS A 2 -5.50 -3.24 21.30
N ASN A 3 -5.19 -2.05 21.82
CA ASN A 3 -5.70 -0.79 21.29
C ASN A 3 -4.60 0.05 20.65
N VAL A 4 -4.92 0.67 19.52
CA VAL A 4 -3.97 1.45 18.72
C VAL A 4 -4.43 2.90 18.58
N ALA A 5 -3.49 3.84 18.66
CA ALA A 5 -3.71 5.22 18.25
C ALA A 5 -3.21 5.45 16.81
N ILE A 6 -3.94 6.23 16.02
CA ILE A 6 -3.50 6.67 14.69
C ILE A 6 -3.20 8.16 14.75
N LEU A 7 -1.93 8.53 14.57
CA LEU A 7 -1.45 9.91 14.67
C LEU A 7 -0.79 10.32 13.36
N GLY A 8 -1.09 11.52 12.86
CA GLY A 8 -0.41 11.96 11.65
C GLY A 8 -0.96 13.21 10.99
N SER A 9 -0.46 13.41 9.77
CA SER A 9 -0.97 14.41 8.86
C SER A 9 -1.00 13.88 7.43
N SER A 10 -1.72 14.55 6.53
CA SER A 10 -1.64 14.32 5.08
C SER A 10 -0.31 14.79 4.48
N GLY A 11 0.67 15.22 5.28
CA GLY A 11 1.80 16.01 4.85
C GLY A 11 2.91 15.34 4.04
N GLY A 12 3.60 16.18 3.26
CA GLY A 12 4.74 15.83 2.42
C GLY A 12 4.35 14.93 1.25
N ASN A 13 5.19 13.93 0.97
CA ASN A 13 4.94 12.95 -0.08
C ASN A 13 3.67 12.09 0.17
N LEU A 14 3.19 12.01 1.42
CA LEU A 14 1.97 11.27 1.74
C LEU A 14 0.73 11.88 1.06
N PHE A 15 0.68 13.21 0.88
CA PHE A 15 -0.44 13.91 0.26
C PHE A 15 -0.80 13.30 -1.10
N ASN A 16 0.21 13.15 -1.95
CA ASN A 16 0.09 12.61 -3.31
C ASN A 16 -0.15 11.10 -3.36
N LEU A 17 0.05 10.38 -2.25
CA LEU A 17 0.04 8.92 -2.16
C LEU A 17 -1.11 8.40 -1.29
N GLY A 18 -2.20 9.17 -1.21
CA GLY A 18 -3.44 8.84 -0.50
C GLY A 18 -3.76 9.73 0.68
N GLY A 19 -2.84 10.62 1.10
CA GLY A 19 -3.07 11.61 2.16
C GLY A 19 -4.10 12.67 1.79
N ALA A 20 -4.30 12.95 0.49
CA ALA A 20 -5.38 13.80 -0.01
C ALA A 20 -6.79 13.19 0.21
N TYR A 21 -6.88 11.87 0.47
CA TYR A 21 -8.13 11.16 0.73
C TYR A 21 -8.08 10.50 2.12
N PRO A 22 -8.11 11.30 3.21
CA PRO A 22 -7.93 10.83 4.58
C PRO A 22 -8.93 9.72 4.97
N GLU A 23 -10.19 9.84 4.56
CA GLU A 23 -11.22 8.84 4.86
C GLU A 23 -10.86 7.46 4.33
N ARG A 24 -10.46 7.36 3.05
CA ARG A 24 -10.07 6.09 2.42
C ARG A 24 -8.83 5.50 3.09
N LEU A 25 -7.87 6.35 3.42
CA LEU A 25 -6.63 5.95 4.06
C LEU A 25 -6.86 5.40 5.48
N LEU A 26 -7.65 6.10 6.28
CA LEU A 26 -8.04 5.66 7.61
C LEU A 26 -8.88 4.38 7.51
N GLN A 27 -9.85 4.30 6.61
CA GLN A 27 -10.70 3.11 6.43
C GLN A 27 -9.89 1.84 6.14
N GLU A 28 -8.85 1.93 5.30
CA GLU A 28 -7.96 0.79 5.04
C GLU A 28 -7.22 0.36 6.31
N ILE A 29 -6.74 1.31 7.14
CA ILE A 29 -6.09 1.01 8.43
C ILE A 29 -7.07 0.32 9.38
N TYR A 30 -8.29 0.84 9.51
CA TYR A 30 -9.34 0.24 10.34
C TYR A 30 -9.66 -1.19 9.90
N THR A 31 -9.82 -1.40 8.60
CA THR A 31 -10.14 -2.72 8.03
C THR A 31 -9.07 -3.75 8.41
N GLN A 32 -7.80 -3.38 8.29
CA GLN A 32 -6.71 -4.29 8.65
C GLN A 32 -6.60 -4.51 10.16
N LEU A 33 -6.67 -3.46 10.98
CA LEU A 33 -6.64 -3.58 12.45
C LEU A 33 -7.78 -4.45 12.98
N HIS A 34 -9.01 -4.20 12.51
CA HIS A 34 -10.19 -4.97 12.91
C HIS A 34 -10.07 -6.45 12.50
N SER A 35 -9.55 -6.73 11.30
CA SER A 35 -9.31 -8.11 10.85
C SER A 35 -8.28 -8.87 11.71
N ALA A 36 -7.41 -8.14 12.42
CA ALA A 36 -6.46 -8.68 13.38
C ALA A 36 -6.99 -8.74 14.82
N GLY A 37 -8.24 -8.34 15.07
CA GLY A 37 -8.82 -8.23 16.42
C GLY A 37 -8.20 -7.11 17.25
N LEU A 38 -7.70 -6.05 16.61
CA LEU A 38 -7.16 -4.85 17.24
C LEU A 38 -8.19 -3.72 17.23
N GLY A 39 -8.26 -2.96 18.32
CA GLY A 39 -9.13 -1.78 18.44
C GLY A 39 -8.39 -0.49 18.08
N VAL A 40 -9.14 0.53 17.66
CA VAL A 40 -8.64 1.91 17.54
C VAL A 40 -9.23 2.74 18.68
N SER A 41 -8.38 3.28 19.55
CA SER A 41 -8.82 4.04 20.73
C SER A 41 -8.73 5.55 20.54
N ALA A 42 -7.89 6.00 19.61
CA ALA A 42 -7.72 7.41 19.30
C ALA A 42 -7.29 7.61 17.85
N VAL A 43 -7.78 8.70 17.25
CA VAL A 43 -7.31 9.19 15.96
C VAL A 43 -7.05 10.69 16.08
N GLN A 44 -5.88 11.13 15.60
CA GLN A 44 -5.57 12.53 15.39
C GLN A 44 -4.84 12.66 14.06
N PHE A 45 -5.61 12.93 13.01
CA PHE A 45 -5.08 13.05 11.65
C PHE A 45 -5.40 14.43 11.06
N ILE A 46 -4.36 15.21 10.77
CA ILE A 46 -4.48 16.56 10.18
C ILE A 46 -4.46 16.44 8.65
N ALA A 47 -5.57 16.73 7.99
CA ALA A 47 -5.65 16.77 6.54
C ALA A 47 -5.63 18.23 6.06
N ALA A 48 -4.50 18.68 5.50
CA ALA A 48 -4.43 19.94 4.76
C ALA A 48 -4.88 19.73 3.30
N GLU A 49 -5.45 20.77 2.68
CA GLU A 49 -5.86 20.78 1.27
C GLU A 49 -4.67 20.84 0.28
N GLU A 50 -3.48 21.12 0.78
CA GLU A 50 -2.23 21.14 0.02
C GLU A 50 -1.16 20.28 0.70
N SER A 51 -0.11 19.91 -0.04
CA SER A 51 1.06 19.25 0.56
C SER A 51 1.69 20.15 1.62
N MET A 52 2.01 19.59 2.79
CA MET A 52 2.70 20.31 3.86
C MET A 52 4.09 20.84 3.48
N ASP A 53 4.67 20.39 2.35
CA ASP A 53 5.93 20.95 1.83
C ASP A 53 5.74 22.39 1.29
N VAL A 54 4.51 22.75 0.90
CA VAL A 54 4.15 24.07 0.35
C VAL A 54 3.04 24.77 1.14
N ALA A 55 2.38 24.07 2.06
CA ALA A 55 1.28 24.59 2.85
C ALA A 55 1.71 25.79 3.69
N LYS A 56 0.84 26.79 3.73
CA LYS A 56 1.00 28.00 4.53
C LYS A 56 0.19 27.89 5.82
N PRO A 57 0.47 28.70 6.85
CA PRO A 57 -0.37 28.78 8.04
C PRO A 57 -1.85 29.05 7.72
N THR A 58 -2.14 29.69 6.59
CA THR A 58 -3.49 30.02 6.11
C THR A 58 -4.13 28.94 5.24
N THR A 59 -3.41 27.88 4.86
CA THR A 59 -3.96 26.78 4.06
C THR A 59 -5.11 26.12 4.83
N ALA A 60 -6.21 25.81 4.15
CA ALA A 60 -7.35 25.14 4.76
C ALA A 60 -6.96 23.72 5.18
N ALA A 61 -7.42 23.32 6.37
CA ALA A 61 -7.15 22.01 6.94
C ALA A 61 -8.29 21.53 7.84
N ALA A 62 -8.36 20.23 8.03
CA ALA A 62 -9.31 19.56 8.90
C ALA A 62 -8.61 18.56 9.83
N VAL A 63 -9.18 18.33 11.01
CA VAL A 63 -8.76 17.31 11.96
C VAL A 63 -9.76 16.17 11.94
N TYR A 64 -9.28 14.97 11.68
CA TYR A 64 -10.04 13.74 11.83
C TYR A 64 -9.75 13.14 13.20
N SER A 65 -10.80 12.86 13.97
CA SER A 65 -10.72 12.19 15.26
C SER A 65 -11.91 11.28 15.52
N LEU A 66 -11.83 10.46 16.57
CA LEU A 66 -12.94 9.63 17.03
C LEU A 66 -13.88 10.47 17.90
N THR A 67 -15.18 10.45 17.60
CA THR A 67 -16.19 11.12 18.40
C THR A 67 -16.84 10.15 19.38
N ALA A 68 -17.54 10.68 20.39
CA ALA A 68 -18.25 9.85 21.36
C ALA A 68 -19.39 9.03 20.72
N GLU A 69 -19.91 9.51 19.60
CA GLU A 69 -21.06 8.97 18.86
C GLU A 69 -20.64 7.90 17.84
N GLU A 70 -19.49 8.06 17.18
CA GLU A 70 -18.94 7.08 16.22
C GLU A 70 -17.51 6.68 16.60
N LYS A 71 -17.38 5.51 17.25
CA LYS A 71 -16.07 4.96 17.66
C LYS A 71 -15.35 4.18 16.55
N ASP A 72 -16.07 3.79 15.51
CA ASP A 72 -15.55 2.94 14.44
C ASP A 72 -15.26 3.71 13.14
N LYS A 73 -15.55 5.02 13.11
CA LYS A 73 -15.31 5.87 11.94
C LYS A 73 -14.80 7.25 12.36
N PRO A 74 -13.59 7.65 11.92
CA PRO A 74 -13.08 8.99 12.21
C PRO A 74 -13.89 10.04 11.44
N GLN A 75 -14.29 11.10 12.15
CA GLN A 75 -15.08 12.22 11.66
C GLN A 75 -14.26 13.51 11.74
N ILE A 76 -14.65 14.52 10.96
CA ILE A 76 -14.05 15.85 11.07
C ILE A 76 -14.49 16.48 12.39
N SER A 77 -13.56 16.63 13.33
CA SER A 77 -13.83 17.26 14.63
C SER A 77 -13.57 18.75 14.65
N PHE A 78 -12.74 19.24 13.73
CA PHE A 78 -12.43 20.66 13.57
C PHE A 78 -11.99 20.95 12.15
N GLN A 79 -12.37 22.11 11.60
CA GLN A 79 -11.94 22.60 10.30
C GLN A 79 -11.63 24.09 10.40
N GLY A 80 -10.56 24.52 9.75
CA GLY A 80 -10.11 25.91 9.77
C GLY A 80 -8.81 26.08 9.00
N LYS A 81 -8.05 27.12 9.35
CA LYS A 81 -6.69 27.30 8.82
C LYS A 81 -5.73 26.32 9.48
N LEU A 82 -4.65 25.96 8.79
CA LEU A 82 -3.63 25.05 9.29
C LEU A 82 -3.05 25.50 10.64
N SER A 83 -2.87 26.80 10.87
CA SER A 83 -2.44 27.32 12.18
C SER A 83 -3.46 27.02 13.28
N GLU A 84 -4.75 27.26 13.01
CA GLU A 84 -5.84 27.05 13.96
C GLU A 84 -6.01 25.56 14.26
N VAL A 85 -5.89 24.72 13.24
CA VAL A 85 -5.90 23.25 13.35
C VAL A 85 -4.74 22.75 14.20
N ASN A 86 -3.52 23.25 13.97
CA ASN A 86 -2.35 22.86 14.77
C ASN A 86 -2.48 23.25 16.25
N ASP A 87 -3.19 24.35 16.55
CA ASP A 87 -3.49 24.72 17.93
C ASP A 87 -4.61 23.85 18.53
N ALA A 88 -5.66 23.57 17.76
CA ALA A 88 -6.81 22.77 18.20
C ALA A 88 -6.44 21.33 18.59
N VAL A 89 -5.46 20.73 17.91
CA VAL A 89 -5.04 19.34 18.21
C VAL A 89 -4.23 19.18 19.49
N LYS A 90 -3.71 20.27 20.09
CA LYS A 90 -2.87 20.17 21.31
C LYS A 90 -3.61 19.54 22.49
N SER A 91 -4.89 19.86 22.66
CA SER A 91 -5.72 19.26 23.72
C SER A 91 -5.93 17.76 23.50
N SER A 92 -6.15 17.36 22.24
CA SER A 92 -6.25 15.97 21.82
C SER A 92 -4.92 15.22 22.06
N ASP A 93 -3.78 15.82 21.71
CA ASP A 93 -2.45 15.22 21.91
C ASP A 93 -2.20 14.91 23.41
N VAL A 94 -2.54 15.85 24.30
CA VAL A 94 -2.47 15.65 25.75
C VAL A 94 -3.41 14.53 26.22
N ALA A 95 -4.64 14.47 25.69
CA ALA A 95 -5.59 13.43 26.04
C ALA A 95 -5.12 12.04 25.60
N ILE A 96 -4.55 11.93 24.40
CA ILE A 96 -3.97 10.68 23.86
C ILE A 96 -2.76 10.27 24.70
N ALA A 97 -1.89 11.21 25.08
CA ALA A 97 -0.77 10.96 25.98
C ALA A 97 -1.23 10.40 27.33
N ALA A 98 -2.31 10.94 27.90
CA ALA A 98 -2.90 10.42 29.13
C ALA A 98 -3.41 8.98 28.97
N GLN A 99 -4.07 8.67 27.85
CA GLN A 99 -4.53 7.31 27.55
C GLN A 99 -3.38 6.31 27.38
N ILE A 100 -2.28 6.72 26.74
CA ILE A 100 -1.05 5.91 26.65
C ILE A 100 -0.50 5.65 28.05
N ARG A 101 -0.38 6.68 28.88
CA ARG A 101 0.15 6.54 30.25
C ARG A 101 -0.74 5.66 31.14
N ALA A 102 -2.05 5.70 30.93
CA ALA A 102 -3.03 4.86 31.60
C ALA A 102 -3.06 3.41 31.09
N GLY A 103 -2.32 3.08 30.02
CA GLY A 103 -2.31 1.76 29.42
C GLY A 103 -3.57 1.43 28.59
N ALA A 104 -4.36 2.45 28.25
CA ALA A 104 -5.53 2.29 27.38
C ALA A 104 -5.15 2.16 25.89
N ILE A 105 -3.93 2.60 25.52
CA ILE A 105 -3.35 2.50 24.19
C ILE A 105 -2.07 1.65 24.27
N ASP A 106 -2.03 0.57 23.49
CA ASP A 106 -0.93 -0.38 23.48
C ASP A 106 0.08 -0.14 22.37
N GLY A 107 -0.26 0.62 21.32
CA GLY A 107 0.62 0.89 20.19
C GLY A 107 0.19 2.11 19.36
N ILE A 108 1.08 2.59 18.50
CA ILE A 108 0.82 3.79 17.68
C ILE A 108 1.16 3.53 16.21
N ILE A 109 0.24 3.94 15.32
CA ILE A 109 0.50 4.10 13.89
C ILE A 109 0.74 5.58 13.61
N ILE A 110 1.92 5.90 13.07
CA ILE A 110 2.36 7.25 12.74
C ILE A 110 2.38 7.46 11.23
N MET A 111 1.82 8.57 10.77
CA MET A 111 1.80 8.92 9.35
C MET A 111 2.17 10.38 9.15
N SER A 112 3.43 10.67 8.83
CA SER A 112 3.90 12.05 8.64
C SER A 112 3.52 12.97 9.83
N ALA A 113 3.68 12.47 11.06
CA ALA A 113 3.37 13.21 12.28
C ALA A 113 4.39 14.32 12.54
N ASP A 114 4.01 15.30 13.36
CA ASP A 114 4.92 16.32 13.89
C ASP A 114 5.29 15.99 15.35
N PRO A 115 6.43 15.31 15.58
CA PRO A 115 6.83 14.86 16.91
C PRO A 115 7.30 15.97 17.86
N ASP A 116 7.50 17.18 17.35
CA ASP A 116 7.96 18.32 18.14
C ASP A 116 6.82 19.29 18.48
N ARG A 117 5.70 19.21 17.77
CA ARG A 117 4.52 20.05 18.00
C ARG A 117 3.26 19.22 18.16
N SER A 118 2.52 18.99 17.07
CA SER A 118 1.14 18.50 17.09
C SER A 118 0.96 17.12 17.73
N ASN A 119 2.00 16.29 17.77
CA ASN A 119 1.97 14.93 18.33
C ASN A 119 3.00 14.72 19.46
N LYS A 120 3.52 15.81 20.03
CA LYS A 120 4.64 15.80 20.97
C LYS A 120 4.34 14.99 22.22
N GLU A 121 3.22 15.27 22.89
CA GLU A 121 2.89 14.67 24.19
C GLU A 121 2.59 13.19 24.05
N ALA A 122 1.87 12.78 22.99
CA ALA A 122 1.60 11.38 22.73
C ALA A 122 2.89 10.58 22.48
N ILE A 123 3.85 11.16 21.74
CA ILE A 123 5.14 10.49 21.46
C ILE A 123 6.01 10.41 22.73
N LEU A 124 6.03 11.46 23.56
CA LEU A 124 6.72 11.42 24.85
C LEU A 124 6.13 10.34 25.77
N ALA A 125 4.80 10.24 25.85
CA ALA A 125 4.14 9.17 26.60
C ALA A 125 4.46 7.78 26.03
N ALA A 126 4.57 7.65 24.71
CA ALA A 126 4.91 6.39 24.06
C ALA A 126 6.34 5.94 24.37
N ILE A 127 7.29 6.89 24.42
CA ILE A 127 8.68 6.65 24.85
C ILE A 127 8.72 6.19 26.31
N GLU A 128 8.02 6.90 27.19
CA GLU A 128 7.93 6.59 28.63
C GLU A 128 7.41 5.16 28.86
N LYS A 129 6.34 4.77 28.15
CA LYS A 129 5.71 3.45 28.27
C LYS A 129 6.33 2.38 27.37
N LYS A 130 7.27 2.75 26.50
CA LYS A 130 7.93 1.88 25.52
C LYS A 130 6.96 1.10 24.61
N ILE A 131 5.80 1.67 24.30
CA ILE A 131 4.83 1.02 23.42
C ILE A 131 5.33 1.00 21.97
N PRO A 132 5.03 -0.06 21.19
CA PRO A 132 5.45 -0.18 19.80
C PRO A 132 4.89 0.94 18.91
N ILE A 133 5.76 1.52 18.08
CA ILE A 133 5.41 2.51 17.07
C ILE A 133 5.73 1.96 15.68
N VAL A 134 4.77 2.06 14.77
CA VAL A 134 4.94 1.78 13.33
C VAL A 134 4.56 3.02 12.55
N GLY A 135 5.11 3.23 11.36
CA GLY A 135 4.68 4.39 10.59
C GLY A 135 5.41 4.73 9.31
N THR A 136 5.06 5.88 8.74
CA THR A 136 5.66 6.49 7.55
C THR A 136 6.07 7.94 7.82
N GLY A 137 6.92 8.47 6.94
CA GLY A 137 7.43 9.84 6.98
C GLY A 137 8.88 9.83 7.43
N GLY A 138 9.81 9.82 6.47
CA GLY A 138 11.24 9.62 6.72
C GLY A 138 11.79 10.51 7.83
N THR A 139 11.54 11.82 7.74
CA THR A 139 11.95 12.81 8.74
C THR A 139 11.24 12.59 10.09
N SER A 140 9.91 12.41 10.08
CA SER A 140 9.11 12.21 11.29
C SER A 140 9.58 10.98 12.08
N MET A 141 9.70 9.83 11.40
CA MET A 141 10.14 8.57 12.01
C MET A 141 11.59 8.63 12.50
N ALA A 142 12.48 9.35 11.80
CA ALA A 142 13.86 9.55 12.23
C ALA A 142 13.94 10.35 13.53
N ILE A 143 13.15 11.43 13.65
CA ILE A 143 13.07 12.23 14.88
C ILE A 143 12.47 11.42 16.04
N ILE A 144 11.43 10.64 15.77
CA ILE A 144 10.80 9.78 16.79
C ILE A 144 11.80 8.72 17.29
N THR A 145 12.56 8.12 16.39
CA THR A 145 13.60 7.14 16.74
C THR A 145 14.72 7.79 17.54
N SER A 146 15.20 8.98 17.15
CA SER A 146 16.28 9.67 17.85
C SER A 146 15.90 10.15 19.25
N LYS A 147 14.61 10.39 19.50
CA LYS A 147 14.06 10.65 20.84
C LYS A 147 13.98 9.40 21.74
N GLY A 148 14.32 8.21 21.22
CA GLY A 148 14.37 6.96 21.98
C GLY A 148 13.06 6.16 21.97
N ALA A 149 12.16 6.42 21.02
CA ALA A 149 10.92 5.67 20.91
C ALA A 149 11.15 4.23 20.41
N ASN A 150 10.27 3.32 20.82
CA ASN A 150 10.27 1.92 20.38
C ASN A 150 9.66 1.79 18.97
N VAL A 151 10.40 2.23 17.96
CA VAL A 151 10.00 2.12 16.55
C VAL A 151 10.31 0.71 16.05
N ILE A 152 9.26 -0.08 15.80
CA ILE A 152 9.39 -1.49 15.41
C ILE A 152 9.35 -1.69 13.89
N ALA A 153 8.76 -0.75 13.15
CA ALA A 153 8.75 -0.78 11.69
C ALA A 153 8.58 0.62 11.09
N THR A 154 9.26 0.85 9.96
CA THR A 154 9.09 2.06 9.15
C THR A 154 8.79 1.67 7.71
N SER A 155 7.71 2.20 7.14
CA SER A 155 7.38 2.05 5.73
C SER A 155 7.77 3.33 4.99
N GLY A 156 8.34 3.17 3.79
CA GLY A 156 8.43 4.27 2.82
C GLY A 156 7.04 4.63 2.30
N THR A 157 6.92 5.80 1.68
CA THR A 157 5.71 6.19 0.94
C THR A 157 5.82 5.80 -0.54
N THR A 158 7.02 5.86 -1.13
CA THR A 158 7.28 5.51 -2.54
C THR A 158 6.91 4.07 -2.87
N GLY A 159 6.06 3.86 -3.88
CA GLY A 159 5.64 2.53 -4.33
C GLY A 159 4.66 1.83 -3.39
N THR A 160 4.02 2.55 -2.47
CA THR A 160 3.01 2.03 -1.55
C THR A 160 1.72 2.84 -1.65
N ASN A 161 0.57 2.17 -1.54
CA ASN A 161 -0.74 2.80 -1.41
C ASN A 161 -1.28 2.69 0.02
N SER A 162 -2.45 3.27 0.27
CA SER A 162 -3.12 3.23 1.58
C SER A 162 -3.28 1.81 2.12
N ARG A 163 -3.65 0.85 1.26
CA ARG A 163 -3.87 -0.55 1.65
C ARG A 163 -2.56 -1.25 2.01
N THR A 164 -1.54 -1.17 1.17
CA THR A 164 -0.25 -1.81 1.44
C THR A 164 0.39 -1.27 2.72
N ARG A 165 0.21 0.03 3.01
CA ARG A 165 0.65 0.65 4.26
C ARG A 165 -0.13 0.12 5.47
N ALA A 166 -1.45 0.08 5.39
CA ALA A 166 -2.31 -0.48 6.44
C ALA A 166 -1.94 -1.94 6.79
N ILE A 167 -1.69 -2.76 5.77
CA ILE A 167 -1.25 -4.15 5.95
C ILE A 167 0.11 -4.20 6.64
N SER A 168 1.07 -3.40 6.19
CA SER A 168 2.42 -3.37 6.78
C SER A 168 2.41 -2.93 8.25
N PHE A 169 1.61 -1.91 8.59
CA PHE A 169 1.49 -1.43 9.97
C PHE A 169 0.88 -2.50 10.88
N THR A 170 -0.24 -3.08 10.45
CA THR A 170 -0.96 -4.11 11.21
C THR A 170 -0.09 -5.34 11.40
N ALA A 171 0.54 -5.83 10.33
CA ALA A 171 1.44 -6.98 10.39
C ALA A 171 2.59 -6.79 11.38
N SER A 172 3.19 -5.60 11.42
CA SER A 172 4.30 -5.28 12.31
C SER A 172 3.86 -5.26 13.78
N LEU A 173 2.72 -4.64 14.08
CA LEU A 173 2.13 -4.62 15.42
C LEU A 173 1.73 -6.03 15.88
N CYS A 174 1.07 -6.81 15.01
CA CYS A 174 0.70 -8.19 15.27
C CYS A 174 1.93 -9.07 15.54
N LYS A 175 3.01 -8.92 14.76
CA LYS A 175 4.27 -9.63 15.00
C LYS A 175 4.86 -9.28 16.37
N TYR A 176 4.88 -7.99 16.72
CA TYR A 176 5.38 -7.55 18.03
C TYR A 176 4.59 -8.17 19.19
N TRP A 177 3.26 -8.25 19.06
CA TRP A 177 2.38 -8.85 20.07
C TRP A 177 2.17 -10.36 19.93
N GLN A 178 2.80 -11.02 18.96
CA GLN A 178 2.60 -12.44 18.66
C GLN A 178 1.13 -12.80 18.38
N ILE A 179 0.41 -11.90 17.71
CA ILE A 179 -0.98 -12.07 17.28
C ILE A 179 -0.99 -12.59 15.84
N LYS A 180 -1.72 -13.67 15.58
CA LYS A 180 -1.92 -14.19 14.22
C LYS A 180 -2.74 -13.19 13.41
N TYR A 181 -2.22 -12.77 12.27
CA TYR A 181 -2.87 -11.82 11.37
C TYR A 181 -2.92 -12.38 9.94
N THR A 182 -4.05 -12.17 9.27
CA THR A 182 -4.23 -12.51 7.86
C THR A 182 -4.76 -11.28 7.12
N PRO A 183 -3.95 -10.67 6.23
CA PRO A 183 -4.35 -9.47 5.50
C PRO A 183 -5.63 -9.62 4.69
N VAL A 184 -6.49 -8.59 4.76
CA VAL A 184 -7.66 -8.45 3.89
C VAL A 184 -7.23 -7.83 2.57
N LEU A 185 -7.30 -8.62 1.49
CA LEU A 185 -6.80 -8.23 0.17
C LEU A 185 -7.90 -7.89 -0.84
N GLY A 186 -9.18 -7.84 -0.45
CA GLY A 186 -10.33 -7.61 -1.35
C GLY A 186 -11.16 -6.38 -0.98
N SER A 187 -11.82 -5.76 -1.96
CA SER A 187 -12.92 -4.81 -1.71
C SER A 187 -14.03 -5.50 -0.91
N GLY A 188 -14.28 -5.01 0.30
CA GLY A 188 -15.32 -5.54 1.17
C GLY A 188 -16.71 -5.17 0.67
N ASP A 189 -17.39 -6.11 0.01
CA ASP A 189 -18.82 -6.29 0.20
C ASP A 189 -19.00 -7.27 1.37
N ALA A 190 -19.25 -6.71 2.55
CA ALA A 190 -19.49 -7.44 3.78
C ALA A 190 -20.93 -7.99 3.82
N THR A 191 -21.30 -8.96 2.97
CA THR A 191 -22.58 -9.70 3.08
C THR A 191 -22.52 -11.14 2.54
N MET A 192 -21.41 -11.86 2.71
CA MET A 192 -21.39 -13.31 2.44
C MET A 192 -20.65 -14.09 3.52
N PRO A 193 -21.34 -14.93 4.31
CA PRO A 193 -20.69 -15.87 5.20
C PRO A 193 -20.06 -16.99 4.37
N GLY A 194 -18.79 -17.27 4.62
CA GLY A 194 -18.06 -18.38 4.01
C GLY A 194 -17.64 -18.12 2.56
N SER A 195 -16.46 -17.52 2.37
CA SER A 195 -15.74 -17.75 1.13
C SER A 195 -14.25 -17.88 1.37
N ASP A 196 -13.88 -19.07 1.83
CA ASP A 196 -12.66 -19.78 1.47
C ASP A 196 -12.63 -20.08 -0.05
N LYS A 197 -13.00 -19.10 -0.87
CA LYS A 197 -13.02 -19.21 -2.33
C LYS A 197 -11.63 -18.81 -2.80
N SER A 198 -10.82 -19.86 -2.94
CA SER A 198 -9.44 -19.87 -3.43
C SER A 198 -9.12 -18.71 -4.37
N LEU A 199 -7.98 -18.06 -4.16
CA LEU A 199 -7.37 -17.07 -5.05
C LEU A 199 -7.39 -17.50 -6.54
N LEU A 200 -7.44 -18.80 -6.81
CA LEU A 200 -7.55 -19.40 -8.14
C LEU A 200 -8.88 -19.06 -8.87
N LYS A 201 -9.98 -18.79 -8.15
CA LYS A 201 -11.26 -18.36 -8.77
C LYS A 201 -11.28 -16.88 -9.17
N ARG A 202 -10.29 -16.09 -8.75
CA ARG A 202 -10.13 -14.69 -9.16
C ARG A 202 -9.46 -14.54 -10.53
N ILE A 203 -8.87 -15.63 -11.06
CA ILE A 203 -8.35 -15.70 -12.42
C ILE A 203 -9.54 -15.88 -13.37
N ASN A 204 -10.19 -14.78 -13.74
CA ASN A 204 -11.19 -14.79 -14.80
C ASN A 204 -10.55 -14.16 -16.05
N ILE A 205 -10.27 -14.97 -17.07
CA ILE A 205 -9.72 -14.48 -18.35
C ILE A 205 -10.55 -13.29 -18.88
N ARG A 206 -11.86 -13.29 -18.64
CA ARG A 206 -12.76 -12.20 -19.01
C ARG A 206 -12.46 -10.89 -18.27
N SER A 207 -12.11 -10.95 -16.99
CA SER A 207 -11.75 -9.75 -16.23
C SER A 207 -10.41 -9.18 -16.71
N ILE A 208 -9.46 -10.01 -17.14
CA ILE A 208 -8.15 -9.55 -17.65
C ILE A 208 -8.29 -8.94 -19.06
N MET A 209 -9.12 -9.54 -19.92
CA MET A 209 -9.24 -9.11 -21.32
C MET A 209 -10.04 -7.81 -21.51
N ILE A 210 -11.07 -7.53 -20.70
CA ILE A 210 -11.91 -6.33 -20.87
C ILE A 210 -11.12 -5.02 -20.66
N PRO A 211 -10.29 -4.86 -19.62
CA PRO A 211 -9.43 -3.68 -19.45
C PRO A 211 -8.33 -3.57 -20.50
N ALA A 212 -7.93 -4.67 -21.13
CA ALA A 212 -6.95 -4.67 -22.22
C ALA A 212 -7.56 -4.23 -23.57
N LEU A 213 -8.89 -4.21 -23.69
CA LEU A 213 -9.60 -3.96 -24.94
C LEU A 213 -9.24 -2.62 -25.62
N PRO A 214 -9.10 -1.48 -24.91
CA PRO A 214 -8.69 -0.23 -25.55
C PRO A 214 -7.32 -0.32 -26.23
N GLY A 215 -6.38 -1.08 -25.64
CA GLY A 215 -5.07 -1.33 -26.25
C GLY A 215 -5.17 -2.19 -27.52
N PHE A 216 -5.99 -3.25 -27.50
CA PHE A 216 -6.24 -4.06 -28.69
C PHE A 216 -6.95 -3.28 -29.80
N ILE A 217 -7.90 -2.41 -29.46
CA ILE A 217 -8.58 -1.53 -30.41
C ILE A 217 -7.58 -0.58 -31.06
N ALA A 218 -6.69 0.04 -30.27
CA ALA A 218 -5.64 0.91 -30.80
C ALA A 218 -4.70 0.16 -31.77
N MET A 219 -4.31 -1.07 -31.43
CA MET A 219 -3.50 -1.91 -32.32
C MET A 219 -4.22 -2.29 -33.61
N ALA A 220 -5.51 -2.62 -33.53
CA ALA A 220 -6.33 -2.91 -34.71
C ALA A 220 -6.45 -1.69 -35.64
N ILE A 221 -6.55 -0.49 -35.08
CA ILE A 221 -6.54 0.77 -35.85
C ILE A 221 -5.18 0.98 -36.53
N VAL A 222 -4.06 0.78 -35.82
CA VAL A 222 -2.72 0.91 -36.41
C VAL A 222 -2.53 -0.08 -37.56
N LEU A 223 -2.97 -1.32 -37.39
CA LEU A 223 -2.93 -2.33 -38.45
C LEU A 223 -3.78 -1.92 -39.66
N ALA A 224 -5.02 -1.47 -39.43
CA ALA A 224 -5.91 -1.03 -40.50
C ALA A 224 -5.34 0.15 -41.28
N LEU A 225 -4.71 1.12 -40.60
CA LEU A 225 -4.04 2.26 -41.22
C LEU A 225 -2.77 1.87 -41.97
N SER A 226 -2.07 0.80 -41.55
CA SER A 226 -0.85 0.33 -42.23
C SER A 226 -1.12 -0.22 -43.64
N HIS A 227 -2.37 -0.61 -43.93
CA HIS A 227 -2.81 -1.06 -45.25
C HIS A 227 -3.14 0.10 -46.22
N ILE A 228 -3.12 1.36 -45.76
CA ILE A 228 -3.35 2.52 -46.62
C ILE A 228 -2.06 2.87 -47.38
N PRO A 229 -2.12 3.05 -48.72
CA PRO A 229 -0.97 3.52 -49.49
C PRO A 229 -0.42 4.85 -48.93
N GLY A 230 0.86 4.87 -48.53
CA GLY A 230 1.52 6.04 -47.93
C GLY A 230 1.72 5.96 -46.42
N LEU A 231 1.15 4.96 -45.74
CA LEU A 231 1.25 4.75 -44.28
C LEU A 231 1.89 3.40 -43.91
N GLN A 232 2.60 2.75 -44.83
CA GLN A 232 3.16 1.41 -44.63
C GLN A 232 4.22 1.34 -43.51
N SER A 233 4.82 2.47 -43.11
CA SER A 233 5.72 2.56 -41.96
C SER A 233 5.05 2.20 -40.63
N LEU A 234 3.71 2.26 -40.56
CA LEU A 234 2.94 1.81 -39.40
C LEU A 234 3.02 0.30 -39.17
N ASN A 235 3.39 -0.50 -40.17
CA ASN A 235 3.52 -1.95 -39.99
C ASN A 235 4.67 -2.29 -39.02
N ALA A 236 5.77 -1.54 -39.06
CA ALA A 236 6.87 -1.70 -38.10
C ALA A 236 6.44 -1.32 -36.67
N ILE A 237 5.55 -0.34 -36.53
CA ILE A 237 4.96 0.05 -35.24
C ILE A 237 4.02 -1.04 -34.74
N PHE A 238 3.20 -1.63 -35.61
CA PHE A 238 2.34 -2.77 -35.26
C PHE A 238 3.15 -3.98 -34.77
N GLU A 239 4.22 -4.35 -35.47
CA GLU A 239 5.13 -5.43 -35.05
C GLU A 239 5.79 -5.15 -33.69
N LEU A 240 6.14 -3.90 -33.42
CA LEU A 240 6.65 -3.49 -32.11
C LEU A 240 5.56 -3.60 -31.01
N LEU A 241 4.33 -3.19 -31.31
CA LEU A 241 3.19 -3.31 -30.39
C LEU A 241 2.87 -4.78 -30.08
N LEU A 242 2.97 -5.69 -31.07
CA LEU A 242 2.82 -7.13 -30.85
C LEU A 242 3.82 -7.68 -29.83
N LYS A 243 5.07 -7.21 -29.88
CA LYS A 243 6.10 -7.59 -28.89
C LYS A 243 5.82 -7.02 -27.49
N GLY A 244 5.06 -5.93 -27.41
CA GLY A 244 4.64 -5.31 -26.14
C GLY A 244 3.40 -5.95 -25.49
N LEU A 245 2.61 -6.72 -26.25
CA LEU A 245 1.38 -7.36 -25.76
C LEU A 245 1.56 -8.22 -24.50
N PRO A 246 2.59 -9.11 -24.41
CA PRO A 246 2.81 -9.92 -23.22
C PRO A 246 3.03 -9.07 -21.97
N VAL A 247 3.68 -7.90 -22.12
CA VAL A 247 3.94 -6.95 -21.03
C VAL A 247 2.66 -6.33 -20.52
N ILE A 248 1.81 -5.84 -21.43
CA ILE A 248 0.53 -5.21 -21.07
C ILE A 248 -0.37 -6.21 -20.34
N VAL A 249 -0.47 -7.43 -20.86
CA VAL A 249 -1.36 -8.44 -20.30
C VAL A 249 -0.84 -8.95 -18.96
N ALA A 250 0.47 -9.11 -18.80
CA ALA A 250 1.09 -9.48 -17.52
C ALA A 250 0.84 -8.44 -16.42
N VAL A 251 0.91 -7.15 -16.75
CA VAL A 251 0.59 -6.04 -15.82
C VAL A 251 -0.86 -6.10 -15.36
N ILE A 252 -1.80 -6.29 -16.29
CA ILE A 252 -3.22 -6.35 -15.96
C ILE A 252 -3.53 -7.59 -15.10
N ALA A 253 -2.99 -8.75 -15.48
CA ALA A 253 -3.14 -9.99 -14.73
C ALA A 253 -2.57 -9.86 -13.30
N ALA A 254 -1.34 -9.34 -13.16
CA ALA A 254 -0.72 -9.13 -11.85
C ALA A 254 -1.54 -8.17 -10.97
N LYS A 255 -2.02 -7.05 -11.54
CA LYS A 255 -2.86 -6.08 -10.84
C LYS A 255 -4.18 -6.66 -10.36
N GLN A 256 -4.84 -7.48 -11.17
CA GLN A 256 -6.11 -8.11 -10.79
C GLN A 256 -5.96 -9.17 -9.72
N VAL A 257 -4.90 -9.98 -9.78
CA VAL A 257 -4.72 -11.07 -8.82
C VAL A 257 -4.23 -10.55 -7.47
N SER A 258 -3.38 -9.53 -7.45
CA SER A 258 -2.78 -9.06 -6.20
C SER A 258 -3.50 -7.91 -5.50
N GLU A 259 -4.22 -7.05 -6.22
CA GLU A 259 -4.85 -5.83 -5.66
C GLU A 259 -3.87 -4.87 -4.93
N LEU A 260 -2.56 -4.97 -5.21
CA LEU A 260 -1.50 -4.12 -4.61
C LEU A 260 -1.12 -2.91 -5.49
N ASP A 261 -1.97 -2.60 -6.46
CA ASP A 261 -1.89 -1.52 -7.46
C ASP A 261 -0.46 -1.28 -8.00
N GLU A 262 0.29 -0.33 -7.42
CA GLU A 262 1.61 0.08 -7.90
C GLU A 262 2.62 -1.07 -7.91
N VAL A 263 2.65 -1.88 -6.84
CA VAL A 263 3.58 -3.01 -6.71
C VAL A 263 3.30 -4.06 -7.78
N SER A 264 2.01 -4.29 -8.04
CA SER A 264 1.53 -5.24 -9.05
C SER A 264 1.92 -4.82 -10.47
N ILE A 265 1.94 -3.52 -10.73
CA ILE A 265 2.34 -2.99 -12.04
C ILE A 265 3.81 -3.29 -12.28
N VAL A 266 4.70 -2.95 -11.35
CA VAL A 266 6.15 -3.16 -11.56
C VAL A 266 6.47 -4.65 -11.70
N ALA A 267 5.88 -5.48 -10.84
CA ALA A 267 6.07 -6.93 -10.89
C ALA A 267 5.49 -7.54 -12.19
N GLY A 268 4.36 -7.03 -12.67
CA GLY A 268 3.75 -7.43 -13.94
C GLY A 268 4.58 -7.01 -15.16
N VAL A 269 5.23 -5.84 -15.14
CA VAL A 269 6.15 -5.42 -16.22
C VAL A 269 7.33 -6.39 -16.31
N VAL A 270 7.96 -6.71 -15.18
CA VAL A 270 9.10 -7.65 -15.15
C VAL A 270 8.67 -9.03 -15.66
N ALA A 271 7.56 -9.58 -15.14
CA ALA A 271 7.03 -10.87 -15.58
C ALA A 271 6.69 -10.86 -17.08
N GLY A 272 6.13 -9.77 -17.57
CA GLY A 272 5.78 -9.58 -18.96
C GLY A 272 6.99 -9.51 -19.90
N VAL A 273 8.05 -8.79 -19.51
CA VAL A 273 9.31 -8.73 -20.26
C VAL A 273 9.96 -10.12 -20.34
N LEU A 274 9.91 -10.88 -19.26
CA LEU A 274 10.40 -12.27 -19.24
C LEU A 274 9.50 -13.24 -20.03
N SER A 275 8.27 -12.83 -20.35
CA SER A 275 7.29 -13.66 -21.05
C SER A 275 7.10 -13.28 -22.52
N VAL A 276 7.97 -12.43 -23.07
CA VAL A 276 7.88 -11.97 -24.48
C VAL A 276 7.91 -13.14 -25.46
N GLU A 277 8.75 -14.15 -25.22
CA GLU A 277 8.84 -15.35 -26.07
C GLU A 277 7.59 -16.24 -25.95
N GLY A 278 6.88 -16.19 -24.82
CA GLY A 278 5.64 -16.93 -24.58
C GLY A 278 4.39 -16.28 -25.17
N GLY A 279 4.51 -15.11 -25.81
CA GLY A 279 3.40 -14.38 -26.38
C GLY A 279 2.31 -14.02 -25.36
N LEU A 280 1.06 -13.87 -25.82
CA LEU A 280 -0.07 -13.49 -24.97
C LEU A 280 -0.30 -14.46 -23.80
N ILE A 281 -0.17 -15.77 -24.04
CA ILE A 281 -0.38 -16.79 -23.00
C ILE A 281 0.72 -16.72 -21.95
N GLY A 282 1.98 -16.52 -22.38
CA GLY A 282 3.10 -16.28 -21.47
C GLY A 282 2.85 -15.06 -20.58
N GLY A 283 2.39 -13.95 -21.17
CA GLY A 283 2.03 -12.74 -20.43
C GLY A 283 0.95 -12.98 -19.37
N ILE A 284 -0.14 -13.67 -19.72
CA ILE A 284 -1.23 -13.99 -18.77
C ILE A 284 -0.71 -14.85 -17.63
N LEU A 285 -0.08 -15.98 -17.95
CA LEU A 285 0.38 -16.93 -16.93
C LEU A 285 1.49 -16.35 -16.05
N GLY A 286 2.40 -15.58 -16.64
CA GLY A 286 3.46 -14.87 -15.93
C GLY A 286 2.89 -13.81 -14.99
N GLY A 287 1.94 -13.00 -15.47
CA GLY A 287 1.25 -11.99 -14.67
C GLY A 287 0.39 -12.58 -13.55
N ASP A 288 -0.37 -13.64 -13.83
CA ASP A 288 -1.21 -14.32 -12.83
C ASP A 288 -0.38 -14.91 -11.70
N ARG A 289 0.69 -15.64 -12.05
CA ARG A 289 1.64 -16.18 -11.06
C ARG A 289 2.27 -15.03 -10.28
N CYS A 290 2.72 -13.99 -10.96
CA CYS A 290 3.31 -12.82 -10.34
C CYS A 290 2.37 -12.15 -9.32
N GLY A 291 1.10 -11.93 -9.70
CA GLY A 291 0.11 -11.38 -8.80
C GLY A 291 -0.20 -12.32 -7.63
N TYR A 292 -0.30 -13.63 -7.86
CA TYR A 292 -0.54 -14.61 -6.79
C TYR A 292 0.62 -14.62 -5.78
N TYR A 293 1.86 -14.67 -6.26
CA TYR A 293 3.04 -14.66 -5.41
C TYR A 293 3.27 -13.30 -4.76
N GLY A 294 2.91 -12.19 -5.40
CA GLY A 294 2.89 -10.87 -4.77
C GLY A 294 1.92 -10.81 -3.59
N ALA A 295 0.68 -11.28 -3.79
CA ALA A 295 -0.33 -11.37 -2.73
C ALA A 295 0.08 -12.31 -1.60
N LEU A 296 0.67 -13.47 -1.93
CA LEU A 296 1.18 -14.43 -0.96
C LEU A 296 2.39 -13.88 -0.19
N SER A 297 3.28 -13.17 -0.86
CA SER A 297 4.43 -12.52 -0.23
C SER A 297 3.99 -11.50 0.80
N VAL A 298 2.95 -10.70 0.53
CA VAL A 298 2.39 -9.79 1.55
C VAL A 298 1.82 -10.55 2.77
N ARG A 299 1.36 -11.80 2.60
CA ARG A 299 0.89 -12.66 3.71
C ARG A 299 2.01 -13.36 4.47
N VAL A 300 3.13 -13.70 3.81
CA VAL A 300 4.22 -14.54 4.36
C VAL A 300 5.44 -13.70 4.79
N VAL A 301 5.73 -12.59 4.13
CA VAL A 301 6.90 -11.72 4.40
C VAL A 301 6.90 -11.10 5.81
N PRO A 302 5.76 -10.83 6.50
CA PRO A 302 5.82 -10.42 7.91
C PRO A 302 6.59 -11.40 8.81
N GLU A 303 6.67 -12.67 8.45
CA GLU A 303 7.35 -13.73 9.19
C GLU A 303 8.88 -13.68 9.05
N MET A 304 9.42 -13.12 7.95
CA MET A 304 10.86 -13.09 7.71
C MET A 304 11.49 -11.81 8.27
N ALA A 305 12.29 -11.94 9.33
CA ALA A 305 13.09 -10.85 9.88
C ALA A 305 14.19 -10.43 8.88
N ILE A 306 14.17 -9.18 8.42
CA ILE A 306 15.25 -8.61 7.61
C ILE A 306 16.23 -7.90 8.57
N PRO A 307 17.52 -8.27 8.60
CA PRO A 307 18.55 -7.56 9.37
C PRO A 307 18.71 -6.10 8.89
N ASN A 308 18.93 -5.18 9.82
CA ASN A 308 18.86 -3.72 9.63
C ASN A 308 20.09 -3.07 8.94
N ASP A 309 21.11 -3.83 8.53
CA ASP A 309 22.43 -3.23 8.26
C ASP A 309 22.69 -2.75 6.82
N ASP A 310 21.82 -3.00 5.84
CA ASP A 310 22.00 -2.52 4.46
C ASP A 310 20.96 -1.46 4.07
N ASN A 311 21.25 -0.21 4.45
CA ASN A 311 20.37 0.95 4.26
C ASN A 311 20.19 1.38 2.77
N GLN A 312 20.80 0.67 1.82
CA GLN A 312 20.72 0.94 0.39
C GLN A 312 19.84 -0.06 -0.38
N TYR A 313 19.44 -1.18 0.24
CA TYR A 313 18.57 -2.21 -0.35
C TYR A 313 17.24 -2.39 0.40
N ARG A 314 16.60 -1.28 0.79
CA ARG A 314 15.20 -1.30 1.29
C ARG A 314 14.17 -1.68 0.20
N GLY A 315 14.64 -2.09 -0.98
CA GLY A 315 13.93 -2.84 -2.02
C GLY A 315 14.20 -4.36 -2.01
N GLY A 316 14.67 -4.93 -0.89
CA GLY A 316 15.00 -6.36 -0.79
C GLY A 316 13.86 -7.32 -1.13
N TRP A 317 12.61 -6.88 -1.02
CA TRP A 317 11.44 -7.60 -1.52
C TRP A 317 11.42 -7.68 -3.05
N PHE A 318 11.80 -6.61 -3.75
CA PHE A 318 11.85 -6.55 -5.21
C PHE A 318 13.01 -7.39 -5.77
N VAL A 319 14.19 -7.32 -5.14
CA VAL A 319 15.36 -8.13 -5.52
C VAL A 319 15.11 -9.62 -5.28
N ARG A 320 14.50 -10.00 -4.15
CA ARG A 320 14.14 -11.42 -3.93
C ARG A 320 12.96 -11.88 -4.76
N LEU A 321 12.00 -11.02 -5.09
CA LEU A 321 10.94 -11.33 -6.04
C LEU A 321 11.55 -11.63 -7.43
N ILE A 322 12.51 -10.81 -7.88
CA ILE A 322 13.29 -11.03 -9.12
C ILE A 322 14.10 -12.34 -9.04
N LEU A 323 14.84 -12.58 -7.94
CA LEU A 323 15.64 -13.80 -7.77
C LEU A 323 14.77 -15.07 -7.71
N TRP A 324 13.59 -14.97 -7.10
CA TRP A 324 12.62 -16.06 -7.06
C TRP A 324 11.96 -16.26 -8.44
N PHE A 325 11.73 -15.20 -9.23
CA PHE A 325 11.32 -15.34 -10.63
C PHE A 325 12.37 -16.05 -11.49
N SER A 326 13.67 -15.81 -11.26
CA SER A 326 14.74 -16.55 -11.96
C SER A 326 14.83 -18.02 -11.54
N ASP A 327 14.45 -18.37 -10.31
CA ASP A 327 14.48 -19.76 -9.83
C ASP A 327 13.20 -20.56 -10.20
N VAL A 328 12.04 -19.88 -10.34
CA VAL A 328 10.72 -20.52 -10.57
C VAL A 328 10.27 -20.50 -12.03
N LEU A 329 10.97 -19.77 -12.90
CA LEU A 329 10.97 -20.04 -14.33
C LEU A 329 12.14 -20.99 -14.62
N PRO A 330 12.01 -22.33 -14.48
CA PRO A 330 12.84 -23.16 -15.32
C PRO A 330 12.50 -22.73 -16.74
N ALA A 331 13.50 -22.31 -17.50
CA ALA A 331 13.46 -22.39 -18.94
C ALA A 331 13.04 -23.82 -19.25
N GLN A 332 11.74 -24.04 -19.44
CA GLN A 332 11.25 -25.25 -20.06
C GLN A 332 11.45 -24.97 -21.54
N PRO A 333 12.50 -25.53 -22.19
CA PRO A 333 12.48 -25.55 -23.63
C PRO A 333 11.21 -26.33 -23.97
N ILE A 334 10.26 -25.68 -24.62
CA ILE A 334 9.19 -26.39 -25.32
C ILE A 334 9.92 -27.15 -26.43
N GLY A 335 10.39 -28.35 -26.08
CA GLY A 335 10.99 -29.28 -27.02
C GLY A 335 9.89 -29.68 -27.99
N PHE A 336 9.90 -29.08 -29.17
CA PHE A 336 9.30 -29.70 -30.34
C PHE A 336 10.06 -31.00 -30.59
N GLY A 337 9.56 -32.08 -29.97
CA GLY A 337 9.93 -33.43 -30.33
C GLY A 337 9.55 -33.65 -31.78
N ARG A 338 10.57 -33.76 -32.64
CA ARG A 338 10.42 -34.40 -33.94
C ARG A 338 9.81 -35.80 -33.72
N ARG A 339 8.62 -36.01 -34.22
CA ARG A 339 8.19 -37.19 -34.99
C ARG A 339 6.87 -36.88 -35.68
#